data_AF-A0A2E4ZPF6-F1
#
_entry.id   AF-A0A2E4ZPF6-F1
#
_cell.length_a   1.000
_cell.length_b   1.000
_cell.length_c   1.000
_cell.angle_alpha   90.00
_cell.angle_beta   90.00
_cell.angle_gamma   90.00
#
_symmetry.space_group_name_H-M   'P 1'
#
loop_
_entity.id
_entity.type
_entity.pdbx_description
1 polymer ?
#
loop_
_entity_poly.entity_id
_entity_poly.type
_entity_poly.pdbx_seq_one_letter_code
_entity_poly.pdbx_strand_id
1 'polypeptide(L)' 'MTCTVTLGESHLSCHTWPEKGCVAMDIFTCGSKNPRSVAWWLLNYFDSEDYNMNQLNR' A
#
# COMPACT_ATOMS: atom_id res chain seq x y z
N MET A 1 13.45 0.72 -4.81
CA MET A 1 12.81 -0.04 -5.91
C MET A 1 11.40 0.47 -6.13
N THR A 2 10.91 0.50 -7.37
CA THR A 2 9.51 0.85 -7.67
C THR A 2 8.81 -0.35 -8.33
N CYS A 3 7.57 -0.63 -7.94
CA CYS A 3 6.73 -1.66 -8.53
C CYS A 3 5.28 -1.19 -8.62
N THR A 4 4.58 -1.59 -9.69
CA THR A 4 3.14 -1.36 -9.86
C THR A 4 2.48 -2.65 -10.34
N VAL A 5 1.33 -2.97 -9.75
CA VAL A 5 0.46 -4.08 -10.14
C VAL A 5 -0.88 -3.50 -10.55
N THR A 6 -1.24 -3.70 -11.81
CA THR A 6 -2.54 -3.30 -12.34
C THR A 6 -3.60 -4.36 -12.01
N LEU A 7 -4.74 -3.90 -11.51
CA LEU A 7 -5.95 -4.69 -11.31
C LEU A 7 -6.97 -4.28 -12.39
N GLY A 8 -8.10 -5.00 -12.51
CA GLY A 8 -9.07 -4.76 -13.59
C GLY A 8 -9.47 -3.28 -13.79
N GLU A 9 -9.73 -2.55 -12.69
CA GLU A 9 -10.14 -1.13 -12.71
C GLU A 9 -9.37 -0.28 -11.70
N SER A 10 -8.27 -0.80 -11.14
CA SER A 10 -7.55 -0.17 -10.03
C SER A 10 -6.09 -0.61 -10.02
N HIS A 11 -5.31 -0.27 -8.98
CA HIS A 11 -3.90 -0.63 -8.94
C HIS A 11 -3.34 -0.66 -7.52
N LEU A 12 -2.21 -1.34 -7.37
CA LEU A 12 -1.32 -1.25 -6.22
C LEU A 12 0.02 -0.72 -6.71
N SER A 13 0.61 0.25 -6.01
CA SER A 13 1.97 0.71 -6.31
C SER A 13 2.82 0.79 -5.04
N CYS A 14 4.12 0.60 -5.21
CA CYS A 14 5.08 0.55 -4.12
C CYS A 14 6.39 1.23 -4.53
N HIS A 15 6.90 2.07 -3.65
CA HIS A 15 8.20 2.74 -3.77
C HIS A 15 8.99 2.52 -2.49
N THR A 16 10.20 1.96 -2.61
CA THR A 16 11.07 1.67 -1.48
C THR A 16 12.36 2.48 -1.55
N TRP A 17 12.79 2.95 -0.38
CA TRP A 17 14.09 3.56 -0.11
C TRP A 17 14.79 2.75 1.00
N PRO A 18 15.52 1.68 0.63
CA PRO A 18 16.18 0.80 1.59
C PRO A 18 17.16 1.54 2.50
N GLU A 19 17.82 2.57 1.99
CA GLU A 19 18.77 3.40 2.75
C GLU A 19 18.11 4.20 3.88
N LYS A 20 16.77 4.31 3.86
CA LYS A 20 15.96 4.94 4.91
C LYS A 20 15.09 3.93 5.67
N GLY A 21 15.13 2.65 5.30
CA GLY A 21 14.18 1.64 5.82
C GLY A 21 12.72 1.99 5.54
N CYS A 22 12.44 2.72 4.46
CA CYS A 22 11.13 3.31 4.21
C CYS A 22 10.46 2.72 2.96
N VAL A 23 9.14 2.55 3.03
CA VAL A 23 8.30 2.18 1.91
C VAL A 23 7.05 3.07 1.85
N ALA A 24 6.74 3.58 0.66
CA ALA A 24 5.48 4.24 0.37
C ALA A 24 4.63 3.33 -0.52
N MET A 25 3.36 3.15 -0.17
CA MET A 25 2.43 2.30 -0.94
C MET A 25 1.10 3.00 -1.19
N ASP A 26 0.60 2.82 -2.40
CA ASP A 26 -0.75 3.22 -2.80
C ASP A 26 -1.58 1.96 -3.04
N ILE A 27 -2.73 1.87 -2.36
CA ILE A 27 -3.63 0.72 -2.40
C ILE A 27 -4.97 1.20 -2.91
N PHE A 28 -5.16 1.14 -4.23
CA PHE A 28 -6.41 1.51 -4.87
C PHE A 28 -7.17 0.25 -5.28
N THR A 29 -8.43 0.14 -4.85
CA THR A 29 -9.29 -1.00 -5.16
C THR A 29 -10.70 -0.54 -5.51
N CYS A 30 -11.31 -1.16 -6.52
CA CYS A 30 -12.71 -0.93 -6.89
C CYS A 30 -13.66 -2.03 -6.36
N GLY A 31 -14.93 -1.67 -6.19
CA GLY A 31 -16.01 -2.56 -5.75
C GLY A 31 -16.05 -2.80 -4.24
N SER A 32 -16.47 -3.99 -3.81
CA SER A 32 -16.62 -4.36 -2.39
C SER A 32 -15.31 -4.77 -1.70
N LYS A 33 -14.15 -4.50 -2.32
CA LYS A 33 -12.83 -4.84 -1.76
C LYS A 33 -12.44 -3.82 -0.68
N ASN A 34 -11.79 -4.29 0.38
CA ASN A 34 -11.35 -3.43 1.49
C ASN A 34 -9.84 -3.14 1.39
N PRO A 35 -9.42 -1.97 0.89
CA PRO A 35 -7.99 -1.64 0.73
C PRO A 35 -7.27 -1.56 2.07
N ARG A 36 -7.98 -1.21 3.16
CA ARG A 36 -7.40 -1.12 4.50
C ARG A 36 -6.93 -2.48 5.03
N SER A 37 -7.59 -3.58 4.63
CA SER A 37 -7.14 -4.93 5.01
C SER A 37 -5.76 -5.26 4.44
N VAL A 38 -5.48 -4.80 3.22
CA VAL A 38 -4.17 -4.95 2.56
C VAL A 38 -3.13 -4.09 3.27
N ALA A 39 -3.47 -2.84 3.61
CA ALA A 39 -2.58 -1.95 4.36
C ALA A 39 -2.14 -2.58 5.70
N TRP A 40 -3.10 -3.14 6.46
CA TRP A 40 -2.78 -3.81 7.73
C TRP A 40 -1.89 -5.03 7.54
N TRP A 41 -2.16 -5.85 6.53
CA TRP A 41 -1.29 -7.00 6.23
C TRP A 41 0.14 -6.56 5.95
N LEU A 42 0.30 -5.48 5.18
CA LEU A 42 1.61 -4.93 4.82
C LEU A 42 2.36 -4.37 6.04
N LEU A 43 1.68 -3.64 6.93
CA LEU A 43 2.30 -3.14 8.17
C LEU A 43 2.83 -4.27 9.06
N ASN A 44 2.07 -5.36 9.18
CA ASN A 44 2.52 -6.55 9.92
C ASN A 44 3.68 -7.26 9.21
N TYR A 45 3.62 -7.38 7.88
CA TYR A 45 4.68 -8.02 7.09
C TYR A 45 6.03 -7.30 7.20
N PHE A 46 6.00 -5.96 7.19
CA PHE A 46 7.18 -5.12 7.31
C PHE A 46 7.57 -4.81 8.76
N ASP A 47 6.84 -5.34 9.75
CA ASP A 47 7.04 -5.06 11.17
C ASP A 47 7.18 -3.55 11.46
N SER A 48 6.31 -2.76 10.83
CA SER A 48 6.42 -1.30 10.82
C SER A 48 5.66 -0.68 11.99
N GLU A 49 6.41 -0.13 12.94
CA GLU A 49 5.84 0.60 14.09
C GLU A 49 5.53 2.08 13.77
N ASP A 50 6.27 2.68 12.83
CA ASP A 50 6.08 4.06 12.37
C ASP A 50 5.43 4.08 10.98
N TYR A 51 4.19 4.56 10.92
CA TYR A 51 3.45 4.68 9.66
C TYR A 51 2.47 5.84 9.66
N ASN A 52 2.21 6.37 8.48
CA ASN A 52 1.11 7.29 8.21
C ASN A 52 0.18 6.68 7.16
N MET A 53 -1.11 6.61 7.46
CA MET A 53 -2.12 6.04 6.56
C MET A 53 -3.24 7.04 6.33
N ASN A 54 -3.47 7.40 5.08
CA ASN A 54 -4.60 8.22 4.64
C ASN A 54 -5.51 7.40 3.74
N GLN A 55 -6.82 7.56 3.91
CA GLN A 55 -7.81 6.87 3.08
C GLN A 55 -8.71 7.90 2.40
N LEU A 56 -8.85 7.75 1.09
CA LEU A 56 -9.71 8.57 0.24
C LEU A 56 -10.74 7.68 -0.44
N ASN A 57 -11.99 8.11 -0.46
CA ASN A 57 -13.05 7.45 -1.23
C ASN A 57 -13.08 8.07 -2.63
N ARG A 58 -13.05 7.23 -3.66
CA ARG A 58 -13.01 7.60 -5.09
C ARG A 58 -14.11 6.88 -5.84
#